data_AF-A0A165QW86-F1
#
_entry.id   AF-A0A165QW86-F1
#
_cell.length_a   1.000
_cell.length_b   1.000
_cell.length_c   1.000
_cell.angle_alpha   90.00
_cell.angle_beta   90.00
_cell.angle_gamma   90.00
#
_symmetry.space_group_name_H-M   'P 1'
#
loop_
_entity.id
_entity.type
_entity.pdbx_description
1 polymer ?
#
loop_
_entity_poly.entity_id
_entity_poly.type
_entity_poly.pdbx_seq_one_letter_code
_entity_poly.pdbx_strand_id
1 'polypeptide(L)'
;MNVLVYSGSEVASASHTITSLRTLLLPNYTVQAVTSQSLANHPWTAACALLVFPSSLSAPSSPKVINAVNKFVNDGGAYLCLSSGAQVAGRVSTIGGGLRFEDKTTGTTVYPTFRNGSETSIAELEPAEDGGSVVKVHQDGTSEFSGIEKASHIKVLSRYANGSIAGIICHATDGLKLAIWSPSLEYPLTGSASLSLDEIREGEKHRQVLLRDTLRSLGLRLPEDKPPSCPLPQFLVAPPSRPDIVPHILSALELNLSTDAMEPSVLPDTNDTFHFHSFSAGVTALQQARVKSLEPTQQMKEEEWQPKHVVVCSSAQRPTTDHTPLFDVDRYFASLQSARKREGLEDGEGDSWGIGEALLYGEVVSSTQTMLDKNPRLLHALPTPLLSLAAIQLSGRGRGGNAWLSPRGSLPISLLLRVPFSHVPPAKLVFVQYIYSLAVTEAVRDERVLGRYGEAVRIKWPNDLYVVEGEGRKKVGGILVNTSFGTRGVEVVIGAGLNVTNSLPTTSIAQLLPTNSDRTLNMEDTAAVVLAKFEAMWKTFVAHGGSFEPFLDLYLERWLHS
;
A
#
# COMPACT_ATOMS: atom_id res chain seq x y z
N MET A 1 0.55 6.75 6.15
CA MET A 1 -0.17 8.04 6.15
C MET A 1 -1.31 7.93 5.15
N ASN A 2 -2.44 8.55 5.44
CA ASN A 2 -3.69 8.44 4.67
C ASN A 2 -4.00 9.75 3.96
N VAL A 3 -4.43 9.66 2.71
CA VAL A 3 -5.11 10.72 1.98
C VAL A 3 -6.60 10.43 2.08
N LEU A 4 -7.34 11.33 2.72
CA LEU A 4 -8.76 11.14 2.99
C LEU A 4 -9.56 11.96 1.99
N VAL A 5 -10.43 11.29 1.21
CA VAL A 5 -11.33 11.95 0.27
C VAL A 5 -12.71 12.03 0.92
N TYR A 6 -13.21 13.25 1.16
CA TYR A 6 -14.53 13.44 1.76
C TYR A 6 -15.63 12.83 0.87
N SER A 7 -16.54 12.08 1.48
CA SER A 7 -17.64 11.39 0.81
C SER A 7 -18.98 11.60 1.54
N GLY A 8 -19.25 12.85 1.96
CA GLY A 8 -20.54 13.23 2.52
C GLY A 8 -21.64 13.28 1.47
N SER A 9 -22.89 13.49 1.91
CA SER A 9 -24.05 13.63 1.01
C SER A 9 -23.97 14.86 0.11
N GLU A 10 -23.09 15.82 0.44
CA GLU A 10 -22.86 17.02 -0.35
C GLU A 10 -21.97 16.78 -1.58
N VAL A 11 -21.30 15.62 -1.66
CA VAL A 11 -20.38 15.26 -2.74
C VAL A 11 -21.11 14.52 -3.84
N ALA A 12 -20.96 14.95 -5.09
CA ALA A 12 -21.58 14.28 -6.24
C ALA A 12 -20.99 12.87 -6.47
N SER A 13 -19.66 12.76 -6.49
CA SER A 13 -18.96 11.48 -6.55
C SER A 13 -17.53 11.62 -6.05
N ALA A 14 -17.14 10.79 -5.07
CA ALA A 14 -15.74 10.72 -4.61
C ALA A 14 -14.91 9.71 -5.43
N SER A 15 -15.55 8.85 -6.24
CA SER A 15 -14.91 7.71 -6.89
C SER A 15 -13.80 8.13 -7.85
N HIS A 16 -14.04 9.14 -8.70
CA HIS A 16 -13.03 9.63 -9.64
C HIS A 16 -11.82 10.24 -8.93
N THR A 17 -12.06 11.05 -7.89
CA THR A 17 -10.99 11.60 -7.05
C THR A 17 -10.15 10.51 -6.41
N ILE A 18 -10.78 9.48 -5.84
CA ILE A 18 -10.06 8.36 -5.22
C ILE A 18 -9.20 7.64 -6.25
N THR A 19 -9.75 7.27 -7.41
CA THR A 19 -9.02 6.58 -8.48
C THR A 19 -7.84 7.39 -8.99
N SER A 20 -8.06 8.68 -9.29
CA SER A 20 -7.04 9.59 -9.79
C SER A 20 -5.89 9.76 -8.77
N LEU A 21 -6.21 10.00 -7.50
CA LEU A 21 -5.20 10.14 -6.46
C LEU A 21 -4.46 8.82 -6.14
N ARG A 22 -5.14 7.67 -6.20
CA ARG A 22 -4.48 6.35 -6.04
C ARG A 22 -3.37 6.17 -7.07
N THR A 23 -3.63 6.56 -8.31
CA THR A 23 -2.65 6.47 -9.40
C THR A 23 -1.39 7.30 -9.14
N LEU A 24 -1.53 8.43 -8.45
CA LEU A 24 -0.42 9.36 -8.21
C LEU A 24 0.29 9.16 -6.87
N LEU A 25 -0.40 8.60 -5.89
CA LEU A 25 0.05 8.56 -4.50
C LEU A 25 0.39 7.16 -4.02
N LEU A 26 -0.09 6.09 -4.65
CA LEU A 26 0.36 4.74 -4.33
C LEU A 26 1.78 4.50 -4.86
N PRO A 27 2.66 3.81 -4.11
CA PRO A 27 2.37 3.12 -2.85
C PRO A 27 2.66 3.97 -1.59
N ASN A 28 3.02 5.25 -1.76
CA ASN A 28 3.45 6.11 -0.65
C ASN A 28 2.30 6.45 0.32
N TYR A 29 1.08 6.70 -0.19
CA TYR A 29 -0.09 7.00 0.63
C TYR A 29 -1.27 6.10 0.29
N THR A 30 -2.06 5.72 1.30
CA THR A 30 -3.38 5.14 1.05
C THR A 30 -4.32 6.26 0.65
N VAL A 31 -5.25 5.97 -0.27
CA VAL A 31 -6.34 6.89 -0.59
C VAL A 31 -7.66 6.19 -0.26
N GLN A 32 -8.43 6.79 0.64
CA GLN A 32 -9.68 6.23 1.14
C GLN A 32 -10.76 7.30 1.25
N ALA A 33 -12.01 6.88 1.01
CA ALA A 33 -13.16 7.70 1.31
C ALA A 33 -13.28 7.92 2.83
N VAL A 34 -13.73 9.10 3.25
CA VAL A 34 -14.08 9.39 4.64
C VAL A 34 -15.46 10.02 4.72
N THR A 35 -16.34 9.40 5.50
CA THR A 35 -17.71 9.87 5.68
C THR A 35 -17.78 11.02 6.70
N SER A 36 -18.83 11.83 6.61
CA SER A 36 -19.16 12.88 7.59
C SER A 36 -19.19 12.32 9.04
N GLN A 37 -19.78 11.14 9.23
CA GLN A 37 -19.82 10.47 10.53
C GLN A 37 -18.42 10.08 11.04
N SER A 38 -17.52 9.66 10.16
CA SER A 38 -16.16 9.27 10.56
C SER A 38 -15.32 10.47 10.97
N LEU A 39 -15.41 11.58 10.21
CA LEU A 39 -14.73 12.83 10.57
C LEU A 39 -15.21 13.41 11.90
N ALA A 40 -16.49 13.23 12.23
CA ALA A 40 -17.10 13.76 13.44
C ALA A 40 -16.79 12.96 14.71
N ASN A 41 -16.59 11.64 14.61
CA ASN A 41 -16.61 10.76 15.79
C ASN A 41 -15.36 9.88 15.98
N HIS A 42 -14.45 9.81 15.01
CA HIS A 42 -13.26 8.97 15.10
C HIS A 42 -11.97 9.79 15.00
N PRO A 43 -10.87 9.39 15.68
CA PRO A 43 -9.59 10.05 15.51
C PRO A 43 -9.01 9.74 14.13
N TRP A 44 -8.79 10.78 13.31
CA TRP A 44 -8.27 10.64 11.95
C TRP A 44 -7.09 11.56 11.62
N THR A 45 -6.95 12.69 12.32
CA THR A 45 -6.01 13.77 11.99
C THR A 45 -4.55 13.33 12.05
N ALA A 46 -4.15 12.57 13.08
CA ALA A 46 -2.77 12.14 13.28
C ALA A 46 -2.22 11.24 12.16
N ALA A 47 -3.09 10.55 11.42
CA ALA A 47 -2.72 9.67 10.32
C ALA A 47 -3.00 10.30 8.94
N CYS A 48 -3.57 11.51 8.89
CA CYS A 48 -3.98 12.17 7.65
C CYS A 48 -2.85 13.05 7.10
N ALA A 49 -2.34 12.70 5.91
CA ALA A 49 -1.38 13.53 5.17
C ALA A 49 -2.08 14.67 4.40
N LEU A 50 -3.27 14.39 3.88
CA LEU A 50 -4.04 15.31 3.04
C LEU A 50 -5.52 15.00 3.18
N LEU A 51 -6.32 16.04 3.43
CA LEU A 51 -7.77 15.97 3.33
C LEU A 51 -8.22 16.60 2.01
N VAL A 52 -8.96 15.83 1.21
CA VAL A 52 -9.41 16.24 -0.12
C VAL A 52 -10.93 16.36 -0.12
N PHE A 53 -11.40 17.53 -0.56
CA PHE A 53 -12.80 17.79 -0.85
C PHE A 53 -12.96 17.75 -2.37
N PRO A 54 -13.61 16.71 -2.92
CA PRO A 54 -13.91 16.63 -4.35
C PRO A 54 -15.02 17.63 -4.72
N SER A 55 -15.47 17.61 -5.98
CA SER A 55 -16.63 18.38 -6.43
C SER A 55 -17.84 18.23 -5.49
N SER A 56 -18.13 19.31 -4.76
CA SER A 56 -19.09 19.36 -3.66
C SER A 56 -20.11 20.47 -3.90
N LEU A 57 -21.39 20.15 -3.73
CA LEU A 57 -22.50 21.07 -3.96
C LEU A 57 -22.60 22.15 -2.88
N SER A 58 -22.12 21.85 -1.67
CA SER A 58 -22.16 22.73 -0.51
C SER A 58 -21.08 22.34 0.51
N ALA A 59 -20.82 23.24 1.46
CA ALA A 59 -19.97 22.93 2.61
C ALA A 59 -20.59 21.82 3.48
N PRO A 60 -19.81 21.08 4.30
CA PRO A 60 -20.36 20.10 5.22
C PRO A 60 -21.45 20.70 6.11
N SER A 61 -22.58 20.02 6.18
CA SER A 61 -23.73 20.47 6.99
C SER A 61 -23.51 20.32 8.51
N SER A 62 -22.61 19.43 8.93
CA SER A 62 -22.38 19.10 10.35
C SER A 62 -21.37 20.06 11.02
N PRO A 63 -21.77 20.79 12.08
CA PRO A 63 -20.85 21.65 12.82
C PRO A 63 -19.66 20.90 13.44
N LYS A 64 -19.86 19.63 13.83
CA LYS A 64 -18.77 18.78 14.34
C LYS A 64 -17.71 18.54 13.28
N VAL A 65 -18.13 18.26 12.04
CA VAL A 65 -17.21 18.05 10.91
C VAL A 65 -16.49 19.34 10.58
N ILE A 66 -17.23 20.46 10.46
CA ILE A 66 -16.64 21.78 10.19
C ILE A 66 -15.57 22.12 11.24
N ASN A 67 -15.86 21.93 12.52
CA ASN A 67 -14.90 22.17 13.59
C ASN A 67 -13.68 21.25 13.51
N ALA A 68 -13.87 19.96 13.19
CA ALA A 68 -12.76 19.02 13.04
C ALA A 68 -11.86 19.37 11.85
N VAL A 69 -12.45 19.75 10.70
CA VAL A 69 -11.71 20.17 9.50
C VAL A 69 -10.97 21.48 9.75
N ASN A 70 -11.65 22.50 10.29
CA ASN A 70 -11.03 23.78 10.63
C ASN A 70 -9.84 23.58 11.57
N LYS A 71 -10.01 22.76 12.62
CA LYS A 71 -8.92 22.44 13.55
C LYS A 71 -7.74 21.79 12.83
N PHE A 72 -7.98 20.74 12.04
CA PHE A 72 -6.92 20.04 11.31
C PHE A 72 -6.11 20.97 10.41
N VAL A 73 -6.77 21.80 9.62
CA VAL A 73 -6.12 22.69 8.65
C VAL A 73 -5.38 23.83 9.36
N ASN A 74 -5.99 24.44 10.38
CA ASN A 74 -5.37 25.53 11.17
C ASN A 74 -4.24 25.05 12.11
N ASP A 75 -4.13 23.74 12.32
CA ASP A 75 -3.01 23.09 13.02
C ASP A 75 -1.92 22.60 12.03
N GLY A 76 -1.99 23.02 10.75
CA GLY A 76 -0.98 22.77 9.72
C GLY A 76 -1.22 21.54 8.84
N GLY A 77 -2.40 20.91 8.94
CA GLY A 77 -2.83 19.83 8.05
C GLY A 77 -3.04 20.31 6.62
N ALA A 78 -2.65 19.50 5.64
CA ALA A 78 -2.82 19.85 4.23
C ALA A 78 -4.26 19.64 3.75
N TYR A 79 -4.77 20.61 2.97
CA TYR A 79 -6.14 20.59 2.44
C TYR A 79 -6.15 20.84 0.92
N LEU A 80 -6.91 20.04 0.17
CA LEU A 80 -7.16 20.23 -1.26
C LEU A 80 -8.67 20.31 -1.51
N CYS A 81 -9.12 21.37 -2.16
CA CYS A 81 -10.51 21.51 -2.62
C CYS A 81 -10.55 21.57 -4.14
N LEU A 82 -11.38 20.72 -4.75
CA LEU A 82 -11.60 20.67 -6.19
C LEU A 82 -13.00 21.21 -6.52
N SER A 83 -13.16 21.70 -7.75
CA SER A 83 -14.41 22.30 -8.26
C SER A 83 -15.00 23.36 -7.32
N SER A 84 -14.16 24.18 -6.71
CA SER A 84 -14.54 25.12 -5.65
C SER A 84 -13.81 26.47 -5.80
N GLY A 85 -14.42 27.53 -5.29
CA GLY A 85 -13.83 28.88 -5.22
C GLY A 85 -13.33 29.20 -3.82
N ALA A 86 -12.87 30.44 -3.63
CA ALA A 86 -12.49 30.92 -2.31
C ALA A 86 -12.71 32.43 -2.15
N GLN A 87 -13.14 32.82 -0.95
CA GLN A 87 -13.14 34.21 -0.50
C GLN A 87 -12.04 34.41 0.54
N VAL A 88 -11.27 35.48 0.40
CA VAL A 88 -10.18 35.84 1.32
C VAL A 88 -10.50 37.18 2.00
N ALA A 89 -10.41 37.20 3.33
CA ALA A 89 -10.68 38.38 4.15
C ALA A 89 -9.60 38.58 5.24
N GLY A 90 -9.31 39.84 5.59
CA GLY A 90 -8.13 40.19 6.42
C GLY A 90 -8.32 40.17 7.94
N ARG A 91 -9.54 40.30 8.47
CA ARG A 91 -9.86 40.07 9.90
C ARG A 91 -11.30 39.58 10.00
N VAL A 92 -11.48 38.51 10.78
CA VAL A 92 -12.72 37.74 11.02
C VAL A 92 -14.00 38.54 10.76
N SER A 93 -14.73 38.18 9.71
CA SER A 93 -16.16 38.47 9.67
C SER A 93 -16.86 37.33 10.41
N THR A 94 -17.84 37.66 11.25
CA THR A 94 -18.67 36.70 12.00
C THR A 94 -19.69 35.98 11.09
N ILE A 95 -19.36 35.79 9.80
CA ILE A 95 -20.28 35.19 8.83
C ILE A 95 -20.11 33.66 8.88
N GLY A 96 -20.93 33.03 9.72
CA GLY A 96 -21.45 31.68 9.49
C GLY A 96 -20.58 30.50 9.94
N GLY A 97 -21.25 29.43 10.38
CA GLY A 97 -20.63 28.17 10.82
C GLY A 97 -20.10 27.30 9.68
N GLY A 98 -19.26 27.84 8.79
CA GLY A 98 -18.66 27.14 7.66
C GLY A 98 -17.16 26.83 7.83
N LEU A 99 -16.54 26.33 6.76
CA LEU A 99 -15.09 26.12 6.70
C LEU A 99 -14.36 27.48 6.69
N ARG A 100 -13.39 27.62 7.58
CA ARG A 100 -12.58 28.84 7.74
C ARG A 100 -11.15 28.47 8.08
N PHE A 101 -10.22 28.92 7.26
CA PHE A 101 -8.81 28.61 7.41
C PHE A 101 -8.02 29.89 7.65
N GLU A 102 -7.48 30.04 8.85
CA GLU A 102 -6.88 31.28 9.31
C GLU A 102 -5.36 31.14 9.38
N ASP A 103 -4.66 32.03 8.70
CA ASP A 103 -3.24 32.30 8.95
C ASP A 103 -3.13 33.20 10.17
N LYS A 104 -2.70 32.63 11.29
CA LYS A 104 -2.56 33.30 12.59
C LYS A 104 -1.49 34.40 12.56
N THR A 105 -0.57 34.35 11.61
CA THR A 105 0.51 35.33 11.46
C THR A 105 0.00 36.62 10.83
N THR A 106 -0.79 36.50 9.75
CA THR A 106 -1.28 37.67 9.01
C THR A 106 -2.71 38.07 9.40
N GLY A 107 -3.46 37.20 10.07
CA GLY A 107 -4.89 37.37 10.36
C GLY A 107 -5.80 37.09 9.16
N THR A 108 -5.22 36.69 8.02
CA THR A 108 -5.96 36.41 6.79
C THR A 108 -6.73 35.11 6.94
N THR A 109 -8.01 35.13 6.57
CA THR A 109 -8.87 33.94 6.56
C THR A 109 -9.32 33.59 5.14
N VAL A 110 -9.15 32.34 4.76
CA VAL A 110 -9.64 31.74 3.52
C VAL A 110 -10.93 30.97 3.79
N TYR A 111 -11.97 31.28 3.03
CA TYR A 111 -13.28 30.64 3.08
C TYR A 111 -13.52 29.91 1.74
N PRO A 112 -13.46 28.57 1.71
CA PRO A 112 -13.87 27.81 0.53
C PRO A 112 -15.33 28.09 0.19
N THR A 113 -15.61 28.34 -1.08
CA THR A 113 -16.98 28.56 -1.59
C THR A 113 -17.36 27.43 -2.53
N PHE A 114 -18.52 26.83 -2.28
CA PHE A 114 -19.06 25.72 -3.05
C PHE A 114 -20.19 26.23 -3.95
N ARG A 115 -20.26 25.74 -5.19
CA ARG A 115 -21.35 26.07 -6.12
C ARG A 115 -21.84 24.81 -6.82
N ASN A 116 -23.06 24.90 -7.32
CA ASN A 116 -23.71 23.85 -8.09
C ASN A 116 -23.58 24.21 -9.58
N GLY A 117 -22.63 23.58 -10.29
CA GLY A 117 -22.52 23.69 -11.73
C GLY A 117 -23.35 22.59 -12.40
N SER A 118 -24.31 22.96 -13.24
CA SER A 118 -25.17 21.99 -13.95
C SER A 118 -24.60 21.54 -15.29
N GLU A 119 -23.63 22.25 -15.85
CA GLU A 119 -23.05 21.97 -17.16
C GLU A 119 -21.56 21.64 -17.04
N THR A 120 -21.19 20.46 -17.54
CA THR A 120 -19.82 20.00 -17.63
C THR A 120 -19.21 20.46 -18.96
N SER A 121 -18.09 21.17 -18.93
CA SER A 121 -17.38 21.64 -20.14
C SER A 121 -15.88 21.34 -20.05
N ILE A 122 -15.16 21.53 -21.15
CA ILE A 122 -13.69 21.55 -21.16
C ILE A 122 -13.23 22.99 -21.08
N ALA A 123 -12.33 23.26 -20.12
CA ALA A 123 -11.72 24.55 -19.93
C ALA A 123 -10.22 24.49 -20.21
N GLU A 124 -9.68 25.60 -20.71
CA GLU A 124 -8.26 25.80 -20.94
C GLU A 124 -7.68 26.68 -19.81
N LEU A 125 -6.62 26.17 -19.19
CA LEU A 125 -5.90 26.84 -18.13
C LEU A 125 -4.53 27.28 -18.60
N GLU A 126 -4.16 28.50 -18.24
CA GLU A 126 -2.84 29.07 -18.43
C GLU A 126 -2.12 29.06 -17.08
N PRO A 127 -1.02 28.29 -16.93
CA PRO A 127 -0.20 28.32 -15.72
C PRO A 127 0.31 29.74 -15.44
N ALA A 128 0.37 30.12 -14.16
CA ALA A 128 0.79 31.47 -13.77
C ALA A 128 2.32 31.71 -13.89
N GLU A 129 3.11 30.65 -14.09
CA GLU A 129 4.55 30.75 -14.35
C GLU A 129 4.81 30.82 -15.86
N ASP A 130 5.66 31.76 -16.28
CA ASP A 130 5.95 32.03 -17.69
C ASP A 130 6.47 30.77 -18.42
N GLY A 131 5.84 30.44 -19.54
CA GLY A 131 6.23 29.32 -20.41
C GLY A 131 5.51 28.00 -20.17
N GLY A 132 4.49 27.96 -19.29
CA GLY A 132 3.66 26.78 -19.07
C GLY A 132 2.72 26.47 -20.26
N SER A 133 2.63 25.20 -20.66
CA SER A 133 1.67 24.73 -21.67
C SER A 133 0.23 24.91 -21.20
N VAL A 134 -0.68 25.25 -22.12
CA VAL A 134 -2.12 25.28 -21.86
C VAL A 134 -2.60 23.90 -21.41
N VAL A 135 -3.33 23.86 -20.29
CA VAL A 135 -3.85 22.63 -19.69
C VAL A 135 -5.35 22.53 -19.92
N LYS A 136 -5.81 21.48 -20.60
CA LYS A 136 -7.25 21.17 -20.78
C LYS A 136 -7.75 20.37 -19.58
N VAL A 137 -8.87 20.78 -18.98
CA VAL A 137 -9.47 20.13 -17.80
C VAL A 137 -10.99 20.13 -17.88
N HIS A 138 -11.64 19.21 -17.16
CA HIS A 138 -13.08 19.28 -16.95
C HIS A 138 -13.43 20.43 -16.01
N GLN A 139 -14.57 21.07 -16.28
CA GLN A 139 -15.10 22.16 -15.49
C GLN A 139 -16.61 22.02 -15.29
N ASP A 140 -17.02 22.01 -14.02
CA ASP A 140 -18.42 21.99 -13.60
C ASP A 140 -18.81 23.38 -13.08
N GLY A 141 -19.07 24.30 -14.02
CA GLY A 141 -19.27 25.73 -13.72
C GLY A 141 -18.00 26.48 -13.30
N THR A 142 -18.08 27.81 -13.18
CA THR A 142 -16.96 28.67 -12.76
C THR A 142 -17.16 29.10 -11.31
N SER A 143 -16.20 28.78 -10.45
CA SER A 143 -16.18 29.28 -9.08
C SER A 143 -15.29 30.53 -9.00
N GLU A 144 -15.77 31.54 -8.28
CA GLU A 144 -15.08 32.82 -8.17
C GLU A 144 -14.05 32.81 -7.04
N PHE A 145 -12.95 33.51 -7.28
CA PHE A 145 -11.97 33.84 -6.25
C PHE A 145 -12.03 35.34 -5.96
N SER A 146 -12.18 35.71 -4.69
CA SER A 146 -12.27 37.11 -4.28
C SER A 146 -11.33 37.41 -3.12
N GLY A 147 -10.74 38.61 -3.12
CA GLY A 147 -9.84 39.07 -2.05
C GLY A 147 -8.42 38.50 -2.09
N ILE A 148 -8.06 37.71 -3.12
CA ILE A 148 -6.73 37.06 -3.24
C ILE A 148 -5.58 38.07 -3.24
N GLU A 149 -5.74 39.20 -3.92
CA GLU A 149 -4.68 40.22 -4.04
C GLU A 149 -4.28 40.86 -2.71
N LYS A 150 -5.11 40.69 -1.67
CA LYS A 150 -4.86 41.24 -0.33
C LYS A 150 -3.98 40.33 0.53
N ALA A 151 -3.63 39.13 0.03
CA ALA A 151 -2.93 38.11 0.80
C ALA A 151 -1.60 37.71 0.13
N SER A 152 -0.49 38.22 0.67
CA SER A 152 0.86 38.02 0.11
C SER A 152 1.37 36.57 0.13
N HIS A 153 0.78 35.71 0.95
CA HIS A 153 1.14 34.29 1.10
C HIS A 153 0.27 33.34 0.25
N ILE A 154 -0.66 33.90 -0.55
CA ILE A 154 -1.47 33.14 -1.50
C ILE A 154 -0.89 33.36 -2.90
N LYS A 155 -0.48 32.26 -3.54
CA LYS A 155 0.01 32.24 -4.91
C LYS A 155 -1.07 31.73 -5.86
N VAL A 156 -1.27 32.42 -6.97
CA VAL A 156 -2.10 31.93 -8.08
C VAL A 156 -1.33 30.85 -8.82
N LEU A 157 -1.94 29.68 -9.03
CA LEU A 157 -1.34 28.56 -9.76
C LEU A 157 -1.64 28.63 -11.26
N SER A 158 -2.87 28.98 -11.63
CA SER A 158 -3.29 29.12 -13.04
C SER A 158 -4.49 30.04 -13.17
N ARG A 159 -4.72 30.53 -14.39
CA ARG A 159 -5.86 31.35 -14.79
C ARG A 159 -6.59 30.70 -15.97
N TYR A 160 -7.85 31.03 -16.13
CA TYR A 160 -8.60 30.75 -17.36
C TYR A 160 -8.18 31.75 -18.45
N ALA A 161 -8.45 31.42 -19.72
CA ALA A 161 -8.17 32.31 -20.86
C ALA A 161 -8.81 33.72 -20.75
N ASN A 162 -9.88 33.86 -19.97
CA ASN A 162 -10.52 35.16 -19.69
C ASN A 162 -9.81 35.96 -18.56
N GLY A 163 -8.68 35.49 -18.04
CA GLY A 163 -7.89 36.10 -16.97
C GLY A 163 -8.36 35.78 -15.54
N SER A 164 -9.53 35.16 -15.38
CA SER A 164 -10.04 34.78 -14.05
C SER A 164 -9.18 33.70 -13.40
N ILE A 165 -9.09 33.69 -12.07
CA ILE A 165 -8.26 32.74 -11.32
C ILE A 165 -8.89 31.34 -11.41
N ALA A 166 -8.09 30.34 -11.75
CA ALA A 166 -8.52 28.94 -11.81
C ALA A 166 -8.08 28.14 -10.59
N GLY A 167 -6.94 28.48 -9.99
CA GLY A 167 -6.44 27.79 -8.81
C GLY A 167 -5.49 28.64 -7.98
N ILE A 168 -5.51 28.41 -6.68
CA ILE A 168 -4.63 29.06 -5.71
C ILE A 168 -3.95 28.03 -4.81
N ILE A 169 -2.81 28.42 -4.26
CA ILE A 169 -2.15 27.73 -3.15
C ILE A 169 -1.77 28.72 -2.07
N CYS A 170 -1.88 28.30 -0.82
CA CYS A 170 -1.52 29.08 0.36
C CYS A 170 -0.57 28.25 1.22
N HIS A 171 0.63 28.78 1.43
CA HIS A 171 1.63 28.29 2.38
C HIS A 171 1.94 29.43 3.36
N ALA A 172 1.27 29.44 4.50
CA ALA A 172 1.54 30.47 5.51
C ALA A 172 2.68 30.04 6.45
N THR A 173 3.30 31.02 7.09
CA THR A 173 4.43 30.83 8.03
C THR A 173 4.05 30.04 9.28
N ASP A 174 2.77 30.02 9.65
CA ASP A 174 2.25 29.24 10.77
C ASP A 174 2.00 27.76 10.43
N GLY A 175 2.27 27.36 9.18
CA GLY A 175 2.12 25.99 8.70
C GLY A 175 0.82 25.71 7.94
N LEU A 176 -0.06 26.69 7.74
CA LEU A 176 -1.26 26.54 6.91
C LEU A 176 -0.88 26.11 5.48
N LYS A 177 -1.44 24.98 5.02
CA LYS A 177 -1.21 24.41 3.69
C LYS A 177 -2.53 24.06 3.02
N LEU A 178 -2.93 24.84 2.03
CA LEU A 178 -4.14 24.52 1.27
C LEU A 178 -4.01 24.91 -0.20
N ALA A 179 -4.67 24.12 -1.06
CA ALA A 179 -4.85 24.41 -2.47
C ALA A 179 -6.34 24.33 -2.82
N ILE A 180 -6.82 25.27 -3.62
CA ILE A 180 -8.21 25.32 -4.07
C ILE A 180 -8.21 25.52 -5.58
N TRP A 181 -8.92 24.65 -6.29
CA TRP A 181 -9.09 24.67 -7.73
C TRP A 181 -10.57 24.80 -8.08
N SER A 182 -10.90 25.77 -8.94
CA SER A 182 -12.23 25.93 -9.55
C SER A 182 -12.57 24.85 -10.58
N PRO A 183 -11.64 24.31 -11.41
CA PRO A 183 -11.94 23.18 -12.28
C PRO A 183 -11.79 21.82 -11.58
N SER A 184 -12.32 20.78 -12.21
CA SER A 184 -12.33 19.39 -11.73
C SER A 184 -11.08 18.65 -12.25
N LEU A 185 -9.93 18.86 -11.59
CA LEU A 185 -8.64 18.27 -11.98
C LEU A 185 -8.61 16.74 -11.86
N GLU A 186 -9.52 16.15 -11.09
CA GLU A 186 -9.60 14.72 -10.81
C GLU A 186 -10.17 13.89 -11.96
N TYR A 187 -10.91 14.52 -12.89
CA TYR A 187 -11.58 13.83 -13.99
C TYR A 187 -10.64 13.68 -15.19
N PRO A 188 -10.48 12.46 -15.74
CA PRO A 188 -9.75 12.28 -16.97
C PRO A 188 -10.55 12.84 -18.15
N LEU A 189 -9.86 13.38 -19.16
CA LEU A 189 -10.43 13.88 -20.41
C LEU A 189 -10.98 12.76 -21.32
N THR A 190 -10.75 11.49 -20.95
CA THR A 190 -11.21 10.33 -21.71
C THR A 190 -12.74 10.28 -21.76
N GLY A 191 -13.31 10.19 -22.97
CA GLY A 191 -14.77 10.16 -23.17
C GLY A 191 -15.39 11.51 -23.52
N SER A 192 -14.60 12.58 -23.59
CA SER A 192 -15.07 13.86 -24.12
C SER A 192 -15.28 13.77 -25.64
N ALA A 193 -16.52 13.95 -26.10
CA ALA A 193 -16.86 13.90 -27.53
C ALA A 193 -16.26 15.06 -28.35
N SER A 194 -15.74 16.10 -27.67
CA SER A 194 -15.24 17.32 -28.30
C SER A 194 -13.73 17.32 -28.57
N LEU A 195 -12.99 16.26 -28.20
CA LEU A 195 -11.53 16.20 -28.31
C LEU A 195 -11.09 15.01 -29.17
N SER A 196 -10.06 15.22 -30.00
CA SER A 196 -9.37 14.12 -30.69
C SER A 196 -8.54 13.27 -29.73
N LEU A 197 -8.16 12.06 -30.14
CA LEU A 197 -7.35 11.16 -29.31
C LEU A 197 -5.99 11.76 -28.93
N ASP A 198 -5.35 12.50 -29.82
CA ASP A 198 -4.05 13.13 -29.55
C ASP A 198 -4.17 14.31 -28.60
N GLU A 199 -5.26 15.10 -28.69
CA GLU A 199 -5.57 16.15 -27.72
C GLU A 199 -5.88 15.59 -26.34
N ILE A 200 -6.59 14.45 -26.27
CA ILE A 200 -6.83 13.76 -24.99
C ILE A 200 -5.50 13.32 -24.39
N ARG A 201 -4.61 12.70 -25.17
CA ARG A 201 -3.29 12.23 -24.69
C ARG A 201 -2.44 13.38 -24.14
N GLU A 202 -2.29 14.47 -24.89
CA GLU A 202 -1.47 15.59 -24.45
C GLU A 202 -2.13 16.37 -23.31
N GLY A 203 -3.45 16.54 -23.35
CA GLY A 203 -4.23 17.15 -22.27
C GLY A 203 -4.13 16.36 -20.97
N GLU A 204 -4.22 15.03 -21.01
CA GLU A 204 -4.07 14.16 -19.85
C GLU A 204 -2.67 14.26 -19.24
N LYS A 205 -1.62 14.31 -20.08
CA LYS A 205 -0.25 14.51 -19.62
C LYS A 205 -0.10 15.82 -18.85
N HIS A 206 -0.59 16.93 -19.41
CA HIS A 206 -0.52 18.24 -18.74
C HIS A 206 -1.39 18.29 -17.47
N ARG A 207 -2.60 17.74 -17.49
CA ARG A 207 -3.49 17.66 -16.32
C ARG A 207 -2.84 16.88 -15.17
N GLN A 208 -2.20 15.75 -15.49
CA GLN A 208 -1.49 14.94 -14.50
C GLN A 208 -0.28 15.67 -13.92
N VAL A 209 0.51 16.39 -14.74
CA VAL A 209 1.61 17.24 -14.25
C VAL A 209 1.07 18.29 -13.26
N LEU A 210 0.01 19.00 -13.63
CA LEU A 210 -0.60 20.03 -12.79
C LEU A 210 -1.08 19.48 -11.44
N LEU A 211 -1.73 18.32 -11.45
CA LEU A 211 -2.19 17.67 -10.21
C LEU A 211 -1.01 17.18 -9.36
N ARG A 212 0.05 16.62 -9.99
CA ARG A 212 1.27 16.20 -9.28
C ARG A 212 1.98 17.37 -8.61
N ASP A 213 2.10 18.51 -9.30
CA ASP A 213 2.77 19.68 -8.77
C ASP A 213 1.98 20.35 -7.65
N THR A 214 0.64 20.34 -7.75
CA THR A 214 -0.25 20.74 -6.64
C THR A 214 0.00 19.87 -5.41
N LEU A 215 0.03 18.54 -5.56
CA LEU A 215 0.24 17.60 -4.45
C LEU A 215 1.64 17.73 -3.83
N ARG A 216 2.68 17.92 -4.64
CA ARG A 216 4.05 18.19 -4.15
C ARG A 216 4.11 19.48 -3.36
N SER A 217 3.45 20.53 -3.86
CA SER A 217 3.42 21.82 -3.18
C SER A 217 2.76 21.71 -1.81
N LEU A 218 1.68 20.93 -1.69
CA LEU A 218 1.04 20.60 -0.40
C LEU A 218 1.92 19.73 0.54
N GLY A 219 3.11 19.35 0.12
CA GLY A 219 4.09 18.61 0.93
C GLY A 219 4.00 17.10 0.80
N LEU A 220 3.26 16.57 -0.19
CA LEU A 220 3.21 15.13 -0.44
C LEU A 220 4.45 14.68 -1.23
N ARG A 221 4.96 13.51 -0.85
CA ARG A 221 6.05 12.80 -1.52
C ARG A 221 5.51 11.81 -2.54
N LEU A 222 5.46 12.19 -3.80
CA LEU A 222 4.98 11.31 -4.87
C LEU A 222 6.04 10.22 -5.18
N PRO A 223 5.63 9.04 -5.66
CA PRO A 223 6.56 8.01 -6.14
C PRO A 223 7.45 8.58 -7.26
N GLU A 224 8.75 8.28 -7.19
CA GLU A 224 9.75 8.63 -8.22
C GLU A 224 9.51 7.83 -9.50
N ASP A 225 9.26 6.52 -9.35
CA ASP A 225 8.82 5.62 -10.42
C ASP A 225 7.34 5.29 -10.29
N LYS A 226 6.62 5.22 -11.41
CA LYS A 226 5.26 4.65 -11.43
C LYS A 226 5.39 3.14 -11.18
N PRO A 227 4.85 2.58 -10.09
CA PRO A 227 4.84 1.13 -9.91
C PRO A 227 4.01 0.49 -11.05
N PRO A 228 4.28 -0.78 -11.42
CA PRO A 228 3.43 -1.51 -12.35
C PRO A 228 1.95 -1.40 -11.95
N SER A 229 1.09 -1.07 -12.91
CA SER A 229 -0.34 -0.82 -12.68
C SER A 229 -1.16 -2.11 -12.54
N CYS A 230 -0.56 -3.26 -12.79
CA CYS A 230 -1.17 -4.58 -12.72
C CYS A 230 -0.18 -5.62 -12.15
N PRO A 231 -0.68 -6.76 -11.64
CA PRO A 231 0.16 -7.86 -11.18
C PRO A 231 1.05 -8.41 -12.30
N LEU A 232 2.27 -8.78 -11.95
CA LEU A 232 3.22 -9.44 -12.83
C LEU A 232 3.25 -10.95 -12.55
N PRO A 233 3.71 -11.78 -13.50
CA PRO A 233 3.96 -13.20 -13.25
C PRO A 233 4.83 -13.44 -12.00
N GLN A 234 4.45 -14.45 -11.23
CA GLN A 234 5.13 -14.88 -10.00
C GLN A 234 6.02 -16.09 -10.28
N PHE A 235 7.06 -16.32 -9.50
CA PHE A 235 7.94 -17.49 -9.60
C PHE A 235 7.62 -18.48 -8.48
N LEU A 236 7.27 -19.71 -8.84
CA LEU A 236 7.25 -20.84 -7.91
C LEU A 236 8.63 -21.50 -7.93
N VAL A 237 9.36 -21.40 -6.82
CA VAL A 237 10.77 -21.78 -6.71
C VAL A 237 11.08 -22.44 -5.37
N ALA A 238 12.11 -23.28 -5.36
CA ALA A 238 12.61 -23.99 -4.19
C ALA A 238 14.15 -23.90 -4.13
N PRO A 239 14.79 -24.16 -2.96
CA PRO A 239 16.24 -24.15 -2.86
C PRO A 239 16.86 -25.29 -3.68
N PRO A 240 18.08 -25.11 -4.23
CA PRO A 240 18.75 -26.15 -5.02
C PRO A 240 18.98 -27.48 -4.27
N SER A 241 19.08 -27.42 -2.94
CA SER A 241 19.19 -28.59 -2.08
C SER A 241 17.93 -29.45 -2.03
N ARG A 242 16.77 -28.92 -2.46
CA ARG A 242 15.46 -29.57 -2.43
C ARG A 242 14.75 -29.49 -3.80
N PRO A 243 15.31 -30.16 -4.83
CA PRO A 243 14.73 -30.17 -6.18
C PRO A 243 13.38 -30.88 -6.26
N ASP A 244 12.99 -31.62 -5.22
CA ASP A 244 11.75 -32.39 -5.07
C ASP A 244 10.50 -31.52 -4.83
N ILE A 245 10.67 -30.34 -4.22
CA ILE A 245 9.55 -29.52 -3.71
C ILE A 245 8.62 -29.06 -4.83
N VAL A 246 9.16 -28.44 -5.89
CA VAL A 246 8.32 -27.91 -6.98
C VAL A 246 7.57 -29.04 -7.71
N PRO A 247 8.21 -30.15 -8.13
CA PRO A 247 7.49 -31.29 -8.67
C PRO A 247 6.38 -31.83 -7.77
N HIS A 248 6.62 -31.90 -6.45
CA HIS A 248 5.61 -32.35 -5.49
C HIS A 248 4.41 -31.39 -5.46
N ILE A 249 4.64 -30.07 -5.49
CA ILE A 249 3.57 -29.07 -5.57
C ILE A 249 2.77 -29.21 -6.87
N LEU A 250 3.43 -29.38 -8.02
CA LEU A 250 2.74 -29.56 -9.31
C LEU A 250 1.88 -30.82 -9.32
N SER A 251 2.40 -31.92 -8.77
CA SER A 251 1.65 -33.17 -8.65
C SER A 251 0.42 -33.01 -7.74
N ALA A 252 0.54 -32.30 -6.63
CA ALA A 252 -0.59 -32.04 -5.71
C ALA A 252 -1.65 -31.13 -6.32
N LEU A 253 -1.26 -30.24 -7.24
CA LEU A 253 -2.16 -29.41 -8.03
C LEU A 253 -2.72 -30.11 -9.28
N GLU A 254 -2.33 -31.38 -9.53
CA GLU A 254 -2.68 -32.16 -10.72
C GLU A 254 -2.28 -31.46 -12.04
N LEU A 255 -1.17 -30.73 -12.03
CA LEU A 255 -0.67 -29.97 -13.18
C LEU A 255 0.41 -30.75 -13.93
N ASN A 256 0.18 -31.00 -15.22
CA ASN A 256 1.12 -31.64 -16.12
C ASN A 256 1.81 -30.60 -17.02
N LEU A 257 2.93 -30.07 -16.56
CA LEU A 257 3.76 -29.13 -17.33
C LEU A 257 4.91 -29.85 -18.00
N SER A 258 4.95 -29.81 -19.33
CA SER A 258 6.18 -30.14 -20.06
C SER A 258 7.14 -28.95 -20.04
N THR A 259 8.44 -29.23 -20.01
CA THR A 259 9.50 -28.20 -19.93
C THR A 259 9.50 -27.22 -21.11
N ASP A 260 8.97 -27.65 -22.26
CA ASP A 260 8.94 -26.88 -23.50
C ASP A 260 7.52 -26.44 -23.91
N ALA A 261 6.52 -26.63 -23.04
CA ALA A 261 5.16 -26.16 -23.31
C ALA A 261 5.16 -24.63 -23.44
N MET A 262 4.61 -24.14 -24.55
CA MET A 262 4.32 -22.72 -24.76
C MET A 262 2.99 -22.30 -24.12
N GLU A 263 2.05 -23.24 -24.01
CA GLU A 263 0.75 -22.99 -23.37
C GLU A 263 0.81 -23.30 -21.87
N PRO A 264 0.18 -22.48 -21.01
CA PRO A 264 0.15 -22.72 -19.58
C PRO A 264 -0.80 -23.87 -19.21
N SER A 265 -0.48 -24.58 -18.13
CA SER A 265 -1.47 -25.37 -17.41
C SER A 265 -2.39 -24.45 -16.61
N VAL A 266 -3.70 -24.66 -16.72
CA VAL A 266 -4.72 -23.76 -16.17
C VAL A 266 -5.39 -24.39 -14.94
N LEU A 267 -5.42 -23.64 -13.85
CA LEU A 267 -6.13 -23.99 -12.61
C LEU A 267 -7.19 -22.91 -12.32
N PRO A 268 -8.47 -23.15 -12.65
CA PRO A 268 -9.56 -22.24 -12.32
C PRO A 268 -10.03 -22.42 -10.88
N ASP A 269 -10.18 -21.30 -10.17
CA ASP A 269 -10.74 -21.24 -8.81
C ASP A 269 -11.91 -20.24 -8.74
N THR A 270 -12.36 -19.96 -7.53
CA THR A 270 -13.57 -19.19 -7.23
C THR A 270 -13.41 -17.72 -7.60
N ASN A 271 -12.25 -17.12 -7.31
CA ASN A 271 -12.00 -15.70 -7.53
C ASN A 271 -10.94 -15.45 -8.61
N ASP A 272 -9.99 -16.36 -8.77
CA ASP A 272 -8.89 -16.22 -9.72
C ASP A 272 -8.73 -17.48 -10.58
N THR A 273 -8.22 -17.28 -11.79
CA THR A 273 -7.71 -18.36 -12.65
C THR A 273 -6.19 -18.28 -12.66
N PHE A 274 -5.50 -19.38 -12.34
CA PHE A 274 -4.05 -19.45 -12.29
C PHE A 274 -3.50 -20.14 -13.54
N HIS A 275 -2.57 -19.49 -14.22
CA HIS A 275 -1.86 -20.02 -15.39
C HIS A 275 -0.42 -20.33 -14.98
N PHE A 276 -0.10 -21.62 -14.93
CA PHE A 276 1.25 -22.10 -14.63
C PHE A 276 2.00 -22.32 -15.94
N HIS A 277 3.16 -21.69 -16.08
CA HIS A 277 3.98 -21.70 -17.29
C HIS A 277 5.28 -22.46 -17.04
N SER A 278 5.81 -23.05 -18.12
CA SER A 278 7.23 -23.41 -18.17
C SER A 278 8.10 -22.17 -17.93
N PHE A 279 9.36 -22.36 -17.52
CA PHE A 279 10.24 -21.25 -17.19
C PHE A 279 10.41 -20.27 -18.36
N SER A 280 10.65 -20.77 -19.57
CA SER A 280 10.87 -19.97 -20.79
C SER A 280 9.63 -19.19 -21.22
N ALA A 281 8.46 -19.85 -21.27
CA ALA A 281 7.19 -19.19 -21.59
C ALA A 281 6.83 -18.15 -20.53
N GLY A 282 7.04 -18.47 -19.26
CA GLY A 282 6.75 -17.59 -18.13
C GLY A 282 7.63 -16.33 -18.11
N VAL A 283 8.92 -16.43 -18.42
CA VAL A 283 9.82 -15.27 -18.56
C VAL A 283 9.38 -14.38 -19.73
N THR A 284 8.94 -14.98 -20.84
CA THR A 284 8.38 -14.21 -21.97
C THR A 284 7.11 -13.45 -21.57
N ALA A 285 6.19 -14.12 -20.85
CA ALA A 285 5.00 -13.48 -20.31
C ALA A 285 5.32 -12.35 -19.32
N LEU A 286 6.38 -12.51 -18.51
CA LEU A 286 6.84 -11.46 -17.58
C LEU A 286 7.31 -10.22 -18.32
N GLN A 287 8.11 -10.38 -19.39
CA GLN A 287 8.58 -9.26 -20.20
C GLN A 287 7.41 -8.51 -20.86
N GLN A 288 6.44 -9.24 -21.42
CA GLN A 288 5.23 -8.65 -22.01
C GLN A 288 4.39 -7.90 -20.97
N ALA A 289 4.20 -8.48 -19.78
CA ALA A 289 3.47 -7.86 -18.69
C ALA A 289 4.15 -6.57 -18.20
N ARG A 290 5.49 -6.56 -18.09
CA ARG A 290 6.25 -5.35 -17.75
C ARG A 290 6.03 -4.24 -18.77
N VAL A 291 6.14 -4.53 -20.06
CA VAL A 291 5.90 -3.56 -21.14
C VAL A 291 4.47 -3.00 -21.05
N LYS A 292 3.47 -3.88 -20.92
CA LYS A 292 2.06 -3.49 -20.78
C LYS A 292 1.82 -2.60 -19.55
N SER A 293 2.49 -2.87 -18.44
CA SER A 293 2.35 -2.10 -17.19
C SER A 293 2.89 -0.66 -17.29
N LEU A 294 3.77 -0.39 -18.27
CA LEU A 294 4.33 0.94 -18.55
C LEU A 294 3.41 1.79 -19.45
N GLU A 295 2.41 1.20 -20.10
CA GLU A 295 1.53 1.93 -20.99
C GLU A 295 0.68 2.97 -20.22
N PRO A 296 0.44 4.18 -20.78
CA PRO A 296 -0.35 5.23 -20.13
C PRO A 296 -1.85 4.94 -20.00
N THR A 297 -2.31 3.76 -20.42
CA THR A 297 -3.73 3.41 -20.51
C THR A 297 -4.40 3.31 -19.14
N GLN A 298 -5.71 3.55 -19.13
CA GLN A 298 -6.58 3.60 -17.95
C GLN A 298 -6.28 2.48 -16.95
N GLN A 299 -6.29 2.84 -15.67
CA GLN A 299 -6.03 1.93 -14.55
C GLN A 299 -6.91 0.68 -14.66
N MET A 300 -6.27 -0.49 -14.85
CA MET A 300 -6.98 -1.77 -14.90
C MET A 300 -7.68 -2.00 -13.57
N LYS A 301 -8.97 -2.32 -13.61
CA LYS A 301 -9.69 -2.73 -12.42
C LYS A 301 -9.19 -4.10 -11.94
N GLU A 302 -9.40 -4.41 -10.67
CA GLU A 302 -8.90 -5.67 -10.08
C GLU A 302 -9.47 -6.91 -10.77
N GLU A 303 -10.69 -6.84 -11.31
CA GLU A 303 -11.33 -7.90 -12.09
C GLU A 303 -10.60 -8.17 -13.42
N GLU A 304 -9.90 -7.17 -13.95
CA GLU A 304 -9.13 -7.28 -15.19
C GLU A 304 -7.72 -7.82 -14.96
N TRP A 305 -7.29 -8.00 -13.70
CA TRP A 305 -5.99 -8.59 -13.36
C TRP A 305 -5.98 -10.13 -13.50
N GLN A 306 -6.88 -10.69 -14.30
CA GLN A 306 -6.93 -12.11 -14.63
C GLN A 306 -6.26 -12.38 -15.99
N PRO A 307 -5.70 -13.58 -16.18
CA PRO A 307 -5.43 -14.60 -15.17
C PRO A 307 -4.19 -14.25 -14.32
N LYS A 308 -4.01 -14.94 -13.18
CA LYS A 308 -2.77 -14.86 -12.37
C LYS A 308 -1.73 -15.80 -12.95
N HIS A 309 -0.56 -15.28 -13.30
CA HIS A 309 0.49 -16.08 -13.94
C HIS A 309 1.54 -16.56 -12.93
N VAL A 310 1.94 -17.83 -13.04
CA VAL A 310 2.99 -18.47 -12.24
C VAL A 310 4.01 -19.10 -13.17
N VAL A 311 5.28 -18.75 -13.01
CA VAL A 311 6.44 -19.31 -13.69
C VAL A 311 7.00 -20.43 -12.82
N VAL A 312 6.99 -21.64 -13.35
CA VAL A 312 7.45 -22.82 -12.62
C VAL A 312 8.96 -22.98 -12.81
N CYS A 313 9.70 -22.94 -11.70
CA CYS A 313 11.15 -23.05 -11.71
C CYS A 313 11.58 -24.50 -11.46
N SER A 314 12.51 -25.00 -12.28
CA SER A 314 13.19 -26.27 -12.00
C SER A 314 14.44 -26.03 -11.15
N SER A 315 15.07 -27.10 -10.68
CA SER A 315 16.35 -27.01 -9.98
C SER A 315 17.47 -26.39 -10.85
N ALA A 316 17.38 -26.56 -12.17
CA ALA A 316 18.33 -26.02 -13.13
C ALA A 316 17.99 -24.59 -13.61
N GLN A 317 16.72 -24.18 -13.51
CA GLN A 317 16.23 -22.91 -14.07
C GLN A 317 15.56 -22.09 -12.96
N ARG A 318 16.27 -21.05 -12.52
CA ARG A 318 15.84 -20.17 -11.43
C ARG A 318 15.84 -18.72 -11.89
N PRO A 319 14.99 -17.87 -11.30
CA PRO A 319 15.02 -16.43 -11.58
C PRO A 319 16.40 -15.85 -11.23
N THR A 320 16.89 -14.98 -12.09
CA THR A 320 18.08 -14.15 -11.85
C THR A 320 17.61 -12.78 -11.36
N THR A 321 18.53 -11.91 -10.95
CA THR A 321 18.20 -10.53 -10.57
C THR A 321 17.56 -9.73 -11.71
N ASP A 322 17.75 -10.10 -12.98
CA ASP A 322 17.04 -9.46 -14.11
C ASP A 322 15.55 -9.82 -14.13
N HIS A 323 15.24 -11.05 -13.72
CA HIS A 323 13.86 -11.52 -13.56
C HIS A 323 13.24 -10.96 -12.28
N THR A 324 14.01 -10.82 -11.20
CA THR A 324 13.52 -10.39 -9.88
C THR A 324 14.36 -9.24 -9.31
N PRO A 325 14.34 -8.03 -9.91
CA PRO A 325 15.26 -6.94 -9.57
C PRO A 325 15.08 -6.38 -8.16
N LEU A 326 13.96 -6.67 -7.52
CA LEU A 326 13.64 -6.24 -6.17
C LEU A 326 13.85 -7.33 -5.11
N PHE A 327 14.26 -8.55 -5.50
CA PHE A 327 14.48 -9.65 -4.57
C PHE A 327 15.42 -10.71 -5.16
N ASP A 328 16.58 -10.90 -4.56
CA ASP A 328 17.54 -11.93 -4.93
C ASP A 328 17.16 -13.28 -4.30
N VAL A 329 16.57 -14.15 -5.12
CA VAL A 329 16.09 -15.48 -4.71
C VAL A 329 17.23 -16.38 -4.22
N ASP A 330 18.43 -16.27 -4.82
CA ASP A 330 19.57 -17.11 -4.45
C ASP A 330 20.15 -16.66 -3.11
N ARG A 331 20.27 -15.35 -2.91
CA ARG A 331 20.63 -14.78 -1.61
C ARG A 331 19.63 -15.17 -0.54
N TYR A 332 18.32 -15.09 -0.82
CA TYR A 332 17.29 -15.49 0.13
C TYR A 332 17.47 -16.94 0.60
N PHE A 333 17.65 -17.90 -0.31
CA PHE A 333 17.84 -19.29 0.08
C PHE A 333 19.14 -19.54 0.83
N ALA A 334 20.24 -18.88 0.44
CA ALA A 334 21.50 -18.94 1.18
C ALA A 334 21.35 -18.40 2.61
N SER A 335 20.64 -17.27 2.76
CA SER A 335 20.35 -16.67 4.05
C SER A 335 19.38 -17.51 4.88
N LEU A 336 18.38 -18.15 4.25
CA LEU A 336 17.44 -19.04 4.90
C LEU A 336 18.16 -20.27 5.46
N GLN A 337 18.94 -20.97 4.63
CA GLN A 337 19.72 -22.13 5.07
C GLN A 337 20.60 -21.78 6.28
N SER A 338 21.28 -20.64 6.20
CA SER A 338 22.18 -20.21 7.26
C SER A 338 21.42 -19.75 8.53
N ALA A 339 20.27 -19.11 8.40
CA ALA A 339 19.41 -18.76 9.53
C ALA A 339 18.82 -20.01 10.21
N ARG A 340 18.31 -20.97 9.43
CA ARG A 340 17.80 -22.26 9.91
C ARG A 340 18.85 -23.01 10.73
N LYS A 341 20.09 -23.11 10.22
CA LYS A 341 21.20 -23.74 10.93
C LYS A 341 21.49 -23.11 12.29
N ARG A 342 21.39 -21.77 12.41
CA ARG A 342 21.59 -21.07 13.69
C ARG A 342 20.49 -21.35 14.71
N GLU A 343 19.27 -21.59 14.23
CA GLU A 343 18.13 -21.98 15.07
C GLU A 343 18.10 -23.49 15.35
N GLY A 344 19.15 -24.25 14.97
CA GLY A 344 19.21 -25.70 15.18
C GLY A 344 18.18 -26.48 14.36
N LEU A 345 17.71 -25.92 13.24
CA LEU A 345 16.73 -26.56 12.37
C LEU A 345 17.45 -27.45 11.36
N GLU A 346 17.10 -28.73 11.37
CA GLU A 346 17.53 -29.70 10.36
C GLU A 346 16.73 -29.53 9.06
N ASP A 347 17.31 -30.00 7.96
CA ASP A 347 16.60 -30.11 6.68
C ASP A 347 15.50 -31.18 6.84
N GLY A 348 14.31 -30.93 6.26
CA GLY A 348 13.19 -31.86 6.42
C GLY A 348 13.51 -33.24 5.83
N GLU A 349 13.24 -34.32 6.57
CA GLU A 349 13.34 -35.69 6.06
C GLU A 349 12.07 -36.11 5.31
N GLY A 350 12.21 -36.89 4.23
CA GLY A 350 11.09 -37.41 3.44
C GLY A 350 10.32 -36.34 2.65
N ASP A 351 9.00 -36.48 2.57
CA ASP A 351 8.11 -35.62 1.75
C ASP A 351 7.82 -34.23 2.38
N SER A 352 8.48 -33.88 3.49
CA SER A 352 8.30 -32.60 4.17
C SER A 352 9.52 -31.69 3.99
N TRP A 353 9.26 -30.38 3.91
CA TRP A 353 10.28 -29.34 3.80
C TRP A 353 10.05 -28.23 4.82
N GLY A 354 11.09 -27.45 5.07
CA GLY A 354 11.13 -26.35 6.02
C GLY A 354 10.32 -25.13 5.58
N ILE A 355 9.91 -24.33 6.57
CA ILE A 355 9.25 -23.05 6.35
C ILE A 355 10.17 -22.14 5.53
N GLY A 356 9.61 -21.62 4.43
CA GLY A 356 10.31 -20.74 3.50
C GLY A 356 11.04 -21.43 2.35
N GLU A 357 11.12 -22.77 2.33
CA GLU A 357 11.77 -23.50 1.24
C GLU A 357 10.90 -23.57 -0.02
N ALA A 358 9.58 -23.76 0.11
CA ALA A 358 8.65 -23.55 -1.00
C ALA A 358 8.25 -22.07 -1.09
N LEU A 359 8.71 -21.38 -2.14
CA LEU A 359 8.52 -19.94 -2.32
C LEU A 359 7.70 -19.66 -3.59
N LEU A 360 6.60 -18.93 -3.43
CA LEU A 360 5.89 -18.24 -4.50
C LEU A 360 6.22 -16.74 -4.41
N TYR A 361 7.17 -16.28 -5.22
CA TYR A 361 7.64 -14.90 -5.22
C TYR A 361 7.01 -14.08 -6.37
N GLY A 362 6.47 -12.90 -6.08
CA GLY A 362 6.03 -11.95 -7.12
C GLY A 362 6.65 -10.57 -6.96
N GLU A 363 7.15 -9.98 -8.04
CA GLU A 363 7.59 -8.57 -7.96
C GLU A 363 6.41 -7.64 -7.63
N VAL A 364 5.30 -7.82 -8.35
CA VAL A 364 4.04 -7.09 -8.11
C VAL A 364 2.89 -8.07 -8.13
N VAL A 365 2.12 -8.13 -7.04
CA VAL A 365 0.95 -9.00 -6.91
C VAL A 365 -0.27 -8.19 -6.50
N SER A 366 -1.48 -8.77 -6.59
CA SER A 366 -2.65 -8.16 -5.96
C SER A 366 -2.46 -8.14 -4.43
N SER A 367 -2.41 -9.31 -3.81
CA SER A 367 -2.15 -9.50 -2.38
C SER A 367 -1.69 -10.94 -2.12
N THR A 368 -0.56 -11.10 -1.43
CA THR A 368 0.00 -12.42 -1.04
C THR A 368 -1.02 -13.25 -0.24
N GLN A 369 -1.80 -12.59 0.62
CA GLN A 369 -2.81 -13.23 1.46
C GLN A 369 -4.08 -13.57 0.65
N THR A 370 -4.57 -12.62 -0.14
CA THR A 370 -5.86 -12.75 -0.84
C THR A 370 -5.79 -13.88 -1.88
N MET A 371 -4.66 -14.00 -2.59
CA MET A 371 -4.46 -15.07 -3.58
C MET A 371 -4.57 -16.48 -2.98
N LEU A 372 -4.28 -16.64 -1.68
CA LEU A 372 -4.46 -17.90 -0.97
C LEU A 372 -5.88 -18.01 -0.39
N ASP A 373 -6.29 -17.07 0.46
CA ASP A 373 -7.53 -17.19 1.25
C ASP A 373 -8.83 -17.16 0.42
N LYS A 374 -8.80 -16.56 -0.77
CA LYS A 374 -9.97 -16.43 -1.64
C LYS A 374 -10.02 -17.48 -2.74
N ASN A 375 -9.05 -18.38 -2.80
CA ASN A 375 -8.98 -19.44 -3.81
C ASN A 375 -8.95 -20.80 -3.10
N PRO A 376 -10.12 -21.32 -2.68
CA PRO A 376 -10.19 -22.53 -1.86
C PRO A 376 -9.65 -23.77 -2.57
N ARG A 377 -9.76 -23.90 -3.90
CA ARG A 377 -9.19 -25.06 -4.60
C ARG A 377 -7.67 -25.03 -4.54
N LEU A 378 -7.06 -23.87 -4.83
CA LEU A 378 -5.63 -23.66 -4.70
C LEU A 378 -5.20 -23.88 -3.24
N LEU A 379 -5.85 -23.24 -2.28
CA LEU A 379 -5.56 -23.34 -0.85
C LEU A 379 -5.55 -24.79 -0.36
N HIS A 380 -6.56 -25.58 -0.74
CA HIS A 380 -6.70 -26.97 -0.32
C HIS A 380 -5.68 -27.89 -0.99
N ALA A 381 -5.37 -27.67 -2.27
CA ALA A 381 -4.48 -28.52 -3.04
C ALA A 381 -2.99 -28.24 -2.77
N LEU A 382 -2.64 -27.02 -2.36
CA LEU A 382 -1.25 -26.68 -2.05
C LEU A 382 -0.70 -27.48 -0.85
N PRO A 383 0.45 -28.15 -1.04
CA PRO A 383 1.24 -28.69 0.06
C PRO A 383 1.79 -27.58 0.97
N THR A 384 2.08 -27.91 2.23
CA THR A 384 2.55 -26.97 3.24
C THR A 384 3.84 -27.45 3.90
N PRO A 385 4.76 -26.57 4.30
CA PRO A 385 4.62 -25.10 4.35
C PRO A 385 4.87 -24.41 3.00
N LEU A 386 4.07 -23.40 2.63
CA LEU A 386 4.31 -22.60 1.42
C LEU A 386 4.32 -21.11 1.74
N LEU A 387 5.36 -20.41 1.30
CA LEU A 387 5.51 -18.97 1.48
C LEU A 387 5.11 -18.25 0.19
N SER A 388 4.13 -17.34 0.26
CA SER A 388 3.93 -16.30 -0.74
C SER A 388 4.64 -15.03 -0.30
N LEU A 389 5.53 -14.48 -1.12
CA LEU A 389 6.28 -13.24 -0.86
C LEU A 389 6.11 -12.31 -2.04
N ALA A 390 5.97 -11.01 -1.80
CA ALA A 390 6.02 -10.03 -2.87
C ALA A 390 6.91 -8.83 -2.56
N ALA A 391 7.40 -8.14 -3.59
CA ALA A 391 8.03 -6.84 -3.39
C ALA A 391 6.99 -5.71 -3.26
N ILE A 392 5.87 -5.81 -4.01
CA ILE A 392 4.78 -4.84 -4.01
C ILE A 392 3.42 -5.56 -4.02
N GLN A 393 2.46 -5.05 -3.24
CA GLN A 393 1.05 -5.44 -3.32
C GLN A 393 0.20 -4.26 -3.80
N LEU A 394 -0.63 -4.49 -4.81
CA LEU A 394 -1.54 -3.48 -5.34
C LEU A 394 -2.82 -3.33 -4.51
N SER A 395 -3.29 -4.42 -3.89
CA SER A 395 -4.49 -4.49 -3.06
C SER A 395 -4.20 -5.15 -1.69
N GLY A 396 -3.06 -4.79 -1.10
CA GLY A 396 -2.65 -5.27 0.23
C GLY A 396 -3.69 -4.99 1.32
N ARG A 397 -3.91 -5.95 2.23
CA ARG A 397 -4.96 -5.87 3.26
C ARG A 397 -4.41 -5.96 4.67
N GLY A 398 -5.05 -5.24 5.58
CA GLY A 398 -4.94 -5.37 7.03
C GLY A 398 -6.26 -5.83 7.66
N ARG A 399 -6.32 -5.79 9.00
CA ARG A 399 -7.52 -6.16 9.77
C ARG A 399 -8.66 -5.17 9.57
N GLY A 400 -9.90 -5.65 9.69
CA GLY A 400 -11.10 -4.80 9.66
C GLY A 400 -11.34 -4.09 8.33
N GLY A 401 -10.82 -4.64 7.22
CA GLY A 401 -10.95 -4.04 5.89
C GLY A 401 -9.97 -2.91 5.59
N ASN A 402 -9.03 -2.61 6.50
CA ASN A 402 -7.99 -1.60 6.25
C ASN A 402 -7.07 -2.02 5.09
N ALA A 403 -6.59 -1.06 4.31
CA ALA A 403 -5.53 -1.31 3.32
C ALA A 403 -4.16 -1.41 4.01
N TRP A 404 -3.29 -2.30 3.52
CA TRP A 404 -1.88 -2.35 3.87
C TRP A 404 -1.04 -1.80 2.72
N LEU A 405 -0.30 -0.71 2.96
CA LEU A 405 0.63 -0.16 1.98
C LEU A 405 1.88 -1.04 1.92
N SER A 406 2.22 -1.48 0.71
CA SER A 406 3.44 -2.24 0.43
C SER A 406 4.31 -1.48 -0.59
N PRO A 407 4.90 -0.34 -0.21
CA PRO A 407 5.88 0.33 -1.07
C PRO A 407 7.13 -0.55 -1.26
N ARG A 408 7.92 -0.26 -2.30
CA ARG A 408 9.24 -0.90 -2.49
C ARG A 408 10.05 -0.81 -1.19
N GLY A 409 10.59 -1.94 -0.74
CA GLY A 409 11.30 -2.06 0.55
C GLY A 409 10.41 -2.42 1.74
N SER A 410 9.10 -2.58 1.55
CA SER A 410 8.23 -3.34 2.45
C SER A 410 8.36 -4.83 2.14
N LEU A 411 8.26 -5.66 3.18
CA LEU A 411 8.26 -7.12 3.10
C LEU A 411 6.85 -7.66 3.40
N PRO A 412 5.94 -7.72 2.41
CA PRO A 412 4.69 -8.46 2.51
C PRO A 412 4.93 -9.95 2.25
N ILE A 413 4.55 -10.77 3.23
CA ILE A 413 4.60 -12.23 3.17
C ILE A 413 3.28 -12.83 3.64
N SER A 414 2.93 -14.00 3.11
CA SER A 414 1.84 -14.83 3.59
C SER A 414 2.29 -16.28 3.62
N LEU A 415 2.33 -16.88 4.81
CA LEU A 415 2.74 -18.26 5.02
C LEU A 415 1.52 -19.16 5.18
N LEU A 416 1.38 -20.16 4.30
CA LEU A 416 0.38 -21.21 4.39
C LEU A 416 0.91 -22.40 5.20
N LEU A 417 0.19 -22.74 6.28
CA LEU A 417 0.40 -23.94 7.08
C LEU A 417 -0.89 -24.77 7.15
N ARG A 418 -0.74 -26.09 7.30
CA ARG A 418 -1.84 -26.99 7.64
C ARG A 418 -1.60 -27.61 9.00
N VAL A 419 -2.54 -27.42 9.92
CA VAL A 419 -2.40 -27.77 11.34
C VAL A 419 -3.44 -28.84 11.69
N PRO A 420 -3.02 -30.10 11.92
CA PRO A 420 -3.92 -31.14 12.40
C PRO A 420 -4.48 -30.78 13.79
N PHE A 421 -5.75 -31.12 14.05
CA PHE A 421 -6.35 -30.91 15.37
C PHE A 421 -5.66 -31.72 16.48
N SER A 422 -4.99 -32.82 16.12
CA SER A 422 -4.16 -33.61 17.04
C SER A 422 -2.91 -32.87 17.52
N HIS A 423 -2.42 -31.88 16.76
CA HIS A 423 -1.23 -31.12 17.10
C HIS A 423 -1.58 -29.85 17.89
N VAL A 424 -2.55 -29.08 17.40
CA VAL A 424 -2.99 -27.83 18.03
C VAL A 424 -4.52 -27.77 18.07
N PRO A 425 -5.13 -27.74 19.28
CA PRO A 425 -6.57 -27.53 19.42
C PRO A 425 -7.04 -26.19 18.82
N PRO A 426 -8.23 -26.12 18.21
CA PRO A 426 -8.78 -24.89 17.62
C PRO A 426 -8.73 -23.67 18.54
N ALA A 427 -9.05 -23.85 19.82
CA ALA A 427 -9.08 -22.77 20.82
C ALA A 427 -7.71 -22.09 21.03
N LYS A 428 -6.62 -22.76 20.66
CA LYS A 428 -5.25 -22.27 20.84
C LYS A 428 -4.69 -21.61 19.58
N LEU A 429 -5.37 -21.69 18.43
CA LEU A 429 -4.92 -21.08 17.17
C LEU A 429 -4.83 -19.55 17.23
N VAL A 430 -5.51 -18.92 18.19
CA VAL A 430 -5.36 -17.47 18.45
C VAL A 430 -3.91 -17.08 18.71
N PHE A 431 -3.11 -17.96 19.30
CA PHE A 431 -1.71 -17.69 19.65
C PHE A 431 -0.76 -17.70 18.46
N VAL A 432 -1.18 -18.23 17.29
CA VAL A 432 -0.33 -18.22 16.09
C VAL A 432 0.07 -16.78 15.71
N GLN A 433 -0.87 -15.83 15.84
CA GLN A 433 -0.60 -14.42 15.59
C GLN A 433 0.45 -13.84 16.56
N TYR A 434 0.44 -14.28 17.81
CA TYR A 434 1.33 -13.79 18.87
C TYR A 434 2.74 -14.31 18.65
N ILE A 435 2.86 -15.60 18.35
CA ILE A 435 4.13 -16.27 18.05
C ILE A 435 4.75 -15.70 16.79
N TYR A 436 3.95 -15.47 15.74
CA TYR A 436 4.48 -14.84 14.53
C TYR A 436 4.94 -13.40 14.78
N SER A 437 4.17 -12.62 15.55
CA SER A 437 4.59 -11.27 15.95
C SER A 437 5.90 -11.31 16.75
N LEU A 438 6.05 -12.28 17.65
CA LEU A 438 7.27 -12.48 18.42
C LEU A 438 8.45 -12.86 17.54
N ALA A 439 8.26 -13.80 16.61
CA ALA A 439 9.28 -14.20 15.65
C ALA A 439 9.77 -13.03 14.79
N VAL A 440 8.87 -12.18 14.29
CA VAL A 440 9.26 -10.97 13.55
C VAL A 440 10.04 -10.00 14.44
N THR A 441 9.61 -9.81 15.69
CA THR A 441 10.26 -8.89 16.62
C THR A 441 11.65 -9.38 17.03
N GLU A 442 11.84 -10.69 17.22
CA GLU A 442 13.16 -11.29 17.48
C GLU A 442 14.03 -11.33 16.23
N ALA A 443 13.44 -11.49 15.04
CA ALA A 443 14.20 -11.45 13.79
C ALA A 443 14.81 -10.07 13.54
N VAL A 444 14.07 -9.00 13.84
CA VAL A 444 14.59 -7.64 13.74
C VAL A 444 15.77 -7.43 14.70
N ARG A 445 15.78 -8.07 15.88
CA ARG A 445 16.91 -8.01 16.83
C ARG A 445 18.09 -8.91 16.46
N ASP A 446 17.97 -9.76 15.44
CA ASP A 446 19.08 -10.60 15.00
C ASP A 446 20.21 -9.74 14.43
N GLU A 447 21.46 -10.14 14.68
CA GLU A 447 22.63 -9.42 14.19
C GLU A 447 22.70 -9.34 12.66
N ARG A 448 22.01 -10.22 11.92
CA ARG A 448 21.90 -10.10 10.46
C ARG A 448 20.91 -9.03 9.99
N VAL A 449 20.00 -8.59 10.87
CA VAL A 449 18.98 -7.60 10.55
C VAL A 449 19.35 -6.26 11.19
N LEU A 450 18.89 -5.93 12.40
CA LEU A 450 19.28 -4.69 13.10
C LEU A 450 20.19 -4.89 14.31
N GLY A 451 20.34 -6.11 14.82
CA GLY A 451 21.05 -6.35 16.08
C GLY A 451 20.44 -5.51 17.20
N ARG A 452 21.31 -4.88 18.01
CA ARG A 452 20.90 -3.98 19.11
C ARG A 452 19.93 -2.85 18.71
N TYR A 453 19.98 -2.34 17.47
CA TYR A 453 19.05 -1.27 17.06
C TYR A 453 17.61 -1.78 16.97
N GLY A 454 17.43 -3.08 16.75
CA GLY A 454 16.12 -3.75 16.78
C GLY A 454 15.46 -3.74 18.16
N GLU A 455 16.20 -3.41 19.23
CA GLU A 455 15.64 -3.24 20.57
C GLU A 455 14.62 -2.08 20.66
N ALA A 456 14.54 -1.18 19.68
CA ALA A 456 13.47 -0.17 19.65
C ALA A 456 12.12 -0.75 19.17
N VAL A 457 12.10 -1.94 18.56
CA VAL A 457 10.88 -2.56 18.04
C VAL A 457 10.13 -3.26 19.17
N ARG A 458 8.83 -3.02 19.27
CA ARG A 458 7.92 -3.55 20.29
C ARG A 458 6.63 -4.05 19.67
N ILE A 459 6.01 -5.01 20.33
CA ILE A 459 4.71 -5.58 19.95
C ILE A 459 3.61 -4.74 20.58
N LYS A 460 2.77 -4.11 19.77
CA LYS A 460 1.49 -3.57 20.19
C LYS A 460 0.43 -4.64 20.00
N TRP A 461 -0.15 -5.08 21.11
CA TRP A 461 -1.22 -6.07 21.09
C TRP A 461 -2.39 -5.62 20.21
N PRO A 462 -3.03 -6.52 19.43
CA PRO A 462 -2.72 -7.96 19.35
C PRO A 462 -1.67 -8.36 18.31
N ASN A 463 -1.27 -7.47 17.41
CA ASN A 463 -0.69 -7.91 16.14
C ASN A 463 0.13 -6.87 15.38
N ASP A 464 0.43 -5.73 15.98
CA ASP A 464 1.15 -4.66 15.31
C ASP A 464 2.58 -4.53 15.87
N LEU A 465 3.51 -4.13 15.02
CA LEU A 465 4.89 -3.85 15.41
C LEU A 465 5.13 -2.35 15.35
N TYR A 466 5.70 -1.81 16.42
CA TYR A 466 5.98 -0.39 16.58
C TYR A 466 7.45 -0.16 16.88
N VAL A 467 8.01 0.87 16.28
CA VAL A 467 9.24 1.49 16.74
C VAL A 467 8.90 2.47 17.87
N VAL A 468 9.68 2.40 18.95
CA VAL A 468 9.62 3.31 20.09
C VAL A 468 10.92 4.09 20.19
N GLU A 469 10.85 5.40 19.94
CA GLU A 469 11.99 6.32 20.07
C GLU A 469 11.54 7.57 20.83
N GLY A 470 12.17 7.84 21.98
CA GLY A 470 11.73 8.89 22.90
C GLY A 470 10.27 8.70 23.31
N GLU A 471 9.44 9.73 23.17
CA GLU A 471 7.99 9.67 23.42
C GLU A 471 7.19 9.19 22.18
N GLY A 472 7.84 9.05 21.02
CA GLY A 472 7.21 8.71 19.76
C GLY A 472 7.01 7.20 19.58
N ARG A 473 5.86 6.83 18.99
CA ARG A 473 5.54 5.45 18.61
C ARG A 473 5.07 5.42 17.17
N LYS A 474 5.76 4.67 16.29
CA LYS A 474 5.42 4.59 14.87
C LYS A 474 5.27 3.14 14.45
N LYS A 475 4.17 2.82 13.76
CA LYS A 475 3.91 1.47 13.26
C LYS A 475 4.88 1.14 12.12
N VAL A 476 5.54 -0.01 12.20
CA VAL A 476 6.46 -0.53 11.19
C VAL A 476 6.03 -1.88 10.64
N GLY A 477 5.10 -2.57 11.30
CA GLY A 477 4.63 -3.86 10.82
C GLY A 477 3.25 -4.25 11.34
N GLY A 478 2.66 -5.28 10.75
CA GLY A 478 1.39 -5.84 11.15
C GLY A 478 1.21 -7.28 10.69
N ILE A 479 0.55 -8.09 11.52
CA ILE A 479 0.27 -9.50 11.28
C ILE A 479 -1.24 -9.70 11.09
N LEU A 480 -1.63 -10.47 10.08
CA LEU A 480 -3.01 -10.88 9.77
C LEU A 480 -3.04 -12.40 9.64
N VAL A 481 -3.76 -13.09 10.53
CA VAL A 481 -3.93 -14.55 10.45
C VAL A 481 -5.36 -14.86 10.07
N ASN A 482 -5.53 -15.65 9.02
CA ASN A 482 -6.81 -16.21 8.60
C ASN A 482 -6.76 -17.74 8.73
N THR A 483 -7.90 -18.33 9.11
CA THR A 483 -8.03 -19.78 9.30
C THR A 483 -9.23 -20.31 8.52
N SER A 484 -9.02 -21.41 7.79
CA SER A 484 -10.09 -22.19 7.15
C SER A 484 -10.15 -23.58 7.80
N PHE A 485 -11.33 -23.97 8.29
CA PHE A 485 -11.51 -25.21 9.04
C PHE A 485 -11.95 -26.35 8.10
N GLY A 486 -11.14 -27.40 8.04
CA GLY A 486 -11.48 -28.66 7.37
C GLY A 486 -11.86 -29.75 8.37
N THR A 487 -12.07 -30.96 7.86
CA THR A 487 -12.51 -32.12 8.67
C THR A 487 -11.42 -32.68 9.60
N ARG A 488 -10.15 -32.59 9.21
CA ARG A 488 -9.01 -33.20 9.95
C ARG A 488 -7.99 -32.18 10.48
N GLY A 489 -8.20 -30.90 10.22
CA GLY A 489 -7.29 -29.84 10.61
C GLY A 489 -7.71 -28.49 10.08
N VAL A 490 -6.81 -27.51 10.24
CA VAL A 490 -7.03 -26.11 9.87
C VAL A 490 -5.95 -25.66 8.91
N GLU A 491 -6.34 -24.98 7.85
CA GLU A 491 -5.43 -24.20 7.03
C GLU A 491 -5.28 -22.83 7.65
N VAL A 492 -4.04 -22.45 7.91
CA VAL A 492 -3.69 -21.18 8.54
C VAL A 492 -2.85 -20.40 7.56
N VAL A 493 -3.35 -19.24 7.13
CA VAL A 493 -2.60 -18.32 6.28
C VAL A 493 -2.19 -17.12 7.12
N ILE A 494 -0.89 -17.04 7.38
CA ILE A 494 -0.26 -16.03 8.24
C ILE A 494 0.36 -14.96 7.37
N GLY A 495 -0.37 -13.86 7.19
CA GLY A 495 0.08 -12.66 6.53
C GLY A 495 0.89 -11.78 7.47
N ALA A 496 2.01 -11.26 7.01
CA ALA A 496 2.76 -10.23 7.71
C ALA A 496 3.27 -9.18 6.72
N GLY A 497 3.17 -7.92 7.11
CA GLY A 497 3.83 -6.81 6.43
C GLY A 497 4.83 -6.18 7.38
N LEU A 498 6.09 -6.07 6.97
CA LEU A 498 7.13 -5.36 7.70
C LEU A 498 7.77 -4.32 6.79
N ASN A 499 7.82 -3.06 7.22
CA ASN A 499 8.51 -1.99 6.52
C ASN A 499 10.01 -2.11 6.79
N VAL A 500 10.78 -2.60 5.80
CA VAL A 500 12.20 -2.92 5.98
C VAL A 500 13.10 -1.75 5.60
N THR A 501 13.13 -1.41 4.31
CA THR A 501 14.00 -0.37 3.74
C THR A 501 13.24 0.75 3.04
N ASN A 502 11.89 0.68 2.99
CA ASN A 502 11.10 1.70 2.31
C ASN A 502 11.34 3.09 2.90
N SER A 503 11.31 4.10 2.03
CA SER A 503 11.41 5.50 2.43
C SER A 503 10.10 6.01 3.05
N LEU A 504 10.13 7.28 3.48
CA LEU A 504 8.95 8.05 3.85
C LEU A 504 7.89 8.02 2.73
N PRO A 505 6.60 8.12 3.06
CA PRO A 505 6.03 8.61 4.33
C PRO A 505 5.75 7.53 5.37
N THR A 506 5.99 6.24 5.08
CA THR A 506 5.94 5.17 6.08
C THR A 506 7.25 5.06 6.85
N THR A 507 7.18 4.64 8.11
CA THR A 507 8.37 4.33 8.92
C THR A 507 8.80 2.90 8.62
N SER A 508 10.09 2.73 8.36
CA SER A 508 10.74 1.43 8.18
C SER A 508 11.79 1.21 9.26
N ILE A 509 12.12 -0.05 9.53
CA ILE A 509 13.11 -0.40 10.54
C ILE A 509 14.52 0.08 10.15
N ALA A 510 14.82 0.27 8.86
CA ALA A 510 16.08 0.87 8.41
C ALA A 510 16.31 2.28 8.98
N GLN A 511 15.26 3.02 9.35
CA GLN A 511 15.37 4.35 9.96
C GLN A 511 15.97 4.32 11.37
N LEU A 512 16.05 3.14 12.00
CA LEU A 512 16.71 2.94 13.30
C LEU A 512 18.23 2.90 13.19
N LEU A 513 18.77 2.72 11.98
CA LEU A 513 20.21 2.77 11.78
C LEU A 513 20.71 4.22 11.87
N PRO A 514 21.86 4.44 12.54
CA PRO A 514 22.54 5.73 12.46
C PRO A 514 22.86 6.11 11.01
N THR A 515 22.86 7.40 10.69
CA THR A 515 23.14 7.91 9.34
C THR A 515 24.49 7.46 8.78
N ASN A 516 25.48 7.20 9.64
CA ASN A 516 26.83 6.75 9.28
C ASN A 516 27.02 5.22 9.45
N SER A 517 25.95 4.44 9.45
CA SER A 517 26.02 2.98 9.59
C SER A 517 26.42 2.33 8.27
N ASP A 518 27.47 1.51 8.27
CA ASP A 518 27.85 0.66 7.12
C ASP A 518 26.94 -0.56 6.93
N ARG A 519 25.98 -0.77 7.83
CA ARG A 519 25.04 -1.90 7.78
C ARG A 519 23.99 -1.68 6.69
N THR A 520 23.91 -2.61 5.75
CA THR A 520 22.89 -2.63 4.69
C THR A 520 21.80 -3.64 5.00
N LEU A 521 20.57 -3.16 5.21
CA LEU A 521 19.38 -4.02 5.32
C LEU A 521 18.89 -4.42 3.94
N ASN A 522 18.33 -5.62 3.87
CA ASN A 522 17.71 -6.16 2.67
C ASN A 522 16.56 -7.09 3.06
N MET A 523 15.69 -7.38 2.09
CA MET A 523 14.45 -8.13 2.33
C MET A 523 14.71 -9.62 2.46
N GLU A 524 15.72 -10.14 1.78
CA GLU A 524 16.14 -11.53 1.71
C GLU A 524 16.59 -12.02 3.09
N ASP A 525 17.56 -11.34 3.70
CA ASP A 525 18.08 -11.66 5.03
C ASP A 525 16.99 -11.51 6.09
N THR A 526 16.17 -10.46 5.98
CA THR A 526 15.07 -10.21 6.92
C THR A 526 14.03 -11.32 6.85
N ALA A 527 13.55 -11.68 5.65
CA ALA A 527 12.57 -12.75 5.45
C ALA A 527 13.11 -14.10 5.93
N ALA A 528 14.34 -14.44 5.55
CA ALA A 528 15.01 -15.67 5.96
C ALA A 528 15.08 -15.82 7.49
N VAL A 529 15.49 -14.77 8.19
CA VAL A 529 15.60 -14.79 9.66
C VAL A 529 14.22 -14.85 10.33
N VAL A 530 13.23 -14.12 9.82
CA VAL A 530 11.84 -14.19 10.31
C VAL A 530 11.32 -15.63 10.25
N LEU A 531 11.49 -16.29 9.11
CA LEU A 531 10.96 -17.63 8.87
C LEU A 531 11.68 -18.70 9.68
N ALA A 532 13.01 -18.61 9.81
CA ALA A 532 13.78 -19.53 10.65
C ALA A 532 13.38 -19.41 12.13
N LYS A 533 13.29 -18.19 12.67
CA LYS A 533 12.85 -17.98 14.06
C LYS A 533 11.41 -18.45 14.27
N PHE A 534 10.53 -18.15 13.32
CA PHE A 534 9.15 -18.62 13.40
C PHE A 534 9.08 -20.15 13.38
N GLU A 535 9.87 -20.85 12.55
CA GLU A 535 9.87 -22.32 12.55
C GLU A 535 10.32 -22.91 13.88
N ALA A 536 11.38 -22.37 14.49
CA ALA A 536 11.84 -22.83 15.80
C ALA A 536 10.76 -22.64 16.89
N MET A 537 10.13 -21.46 16.91
CA MET A 537 9.01 -21.18 17.81
C MET A 537 7.79 -22.05 17.49
N TRP A 538 7.51 -22.31 16.21
CA TRP A 538 6.41 -23.16 15.78
C TRP A 538 6.57 -24.60 16.24
N LYS A 539 7.78 -25.17 16.09
CA LYS A 539 8.10 -26.52 16.61
C LYS A 539 7.88 -26.59 18.12
N THR A 540 8.33 -25.58 18.87
CA THR A 540 8.12 -25.48 20.31
C THR A 540 6.63 -25.39 20.66
N PHE A 541 5.87 -24.55 19.94
CA PHE A 541 4.43 -24.38 20.14
C PHE A 541 3.65 -25.67 19.93
N VAL A 542 3.93 -26.39 18.84
CA VAL A 542 3.30 -27.68 18.52
C VAL A 542 3.68 -28.74 19.57
N ALA A 543 4.96 -28.82 19.96
CA ALA A 543 5.43 -29.77 20.97
C ALA A 543 4.73 -29.59 22.33
N HIS A 544 4.29 -28.37 22.65
CA HIS A 544 3.54 -28.04 23.87
C HIS A 544 2.02 -28.01 23.65
N GLY A 545 1.52 -28.70 22.61
CA GLY A 545 0.09 -28.82 22.32
C GLY A 545 -0.60 -27.47 22.11
N GLY A 546 0.11 -26.52 21.49
CA GLY A 546 -0.34 -25.15 21.26
C GLY A 546 -0.32 -24.24 22.49
N SER A 547 0.40 -24.59 23.56
CA SER A 547 0.51 -23.70 24.73
C SER A 547 1.34 -22.46 24.39
N PHE A 548 0.88 -21.28 24.82
CA PHE A 548 1.65 -20.04 24.73
C PHE A 548 2.63 -19.86 25.89
N GLU A 549 2.50 -20.67 26.95
CA GLU A 549 3.32 -20.58 28.17
C GLU A 549 4.83 -20.46 27.90
N PRO A 550 5.45 -21.23 26.99
CA PRO A 550 6.90 -21.14 26.74
C PRO A 550 7.37 -19.77 26.19
N PHE A 551 6.44 -18.94 25.70
CA PHE A 551 6.72 -17.66 25.07
C PHE A 551 6.28 -16.46 25.92
N LEU A 552 5.62 -16.71 27.06
CA LEU A 552 4.95 -15.65 27.81
C LEU A 552 5.92 -14.57 28.29
N ASP A 553 7.01 -14.97 28.96
CA ASP A 553 8.02 -14.04 29.47
C ASP A 553 8.66 -13.23 28.34
N LEU A 554 9.09 -13.91 27.28
CA LEU A 554 9.69 -13.27 26.11
C LEU A 554 8.70 -12.30 25.43
N TYR A 555 7.42 -12.65 25.36
CA TYR A 555 6.39 -11.77 24.80
C TYR A 555 6.19 -10.52 25.66
N LEU A 556 6.13 -10.66 26.99
CA LEU A 556 5.99 -9.55 27.93
C LEU A 556 7.19 -8.60 27.85
N GLU A 557 8.41 -9.13 27.72
CA GLU A 557 9.62 -8.32 27.49
C GLU A 557 9.56 -7.52 26.18
N ARG A 558 8.87 -8.05 25.15
CA ARG A 558 8.74 -7.39 23.84
C ARG A 558 7.50 -6.53 23.73
N TRP A 559 6.62 -6.55 24.71
CA TRP A 559 5.35 -5.84 24.70
C TRP A 559 5.56 -4.33 24.78
N LEU A 560 4.76 -3.56 24.04
CA LEU A 560 4.88 -2.10 23.99
C LEU A 560 4.47 -1.40 25.30
N HIS A 561 3.70 -2.10 26.14
CA HIS A 561 3.10 -1.55 27.35
C HIS A 561 3.70 -2.14 28.63
N SER A 562 4.80 -2.87 28.52
CA SER A 562 5.57 -3.34 29.67
C SER A 562 6.37 -2.24 30.35
#